data_AF-A0A1M5LWW4-F1
#
_entry.id   AF-A0A1M5LWW4-F1
#
_cell.length_a   1.000
_cell.length_b   1.000
_cell.length_c   1.000
_cell.angle_alpha   90.00
_cell.angle_beta   90.00
_cell.angle_gamma   90.00
#
_symmetry.space_group_name_H-M   'P 1'
#
loop_
_entity.id
_entity.type
_entity.pdbx_description
1 polymer ?
#
loop_
_entity_poly.entity_id
_entity_poly.type
_entity_poly.pdbx_seq_one_letter_code
_entity_poly.pdbx_strand_id
1 'polypeptide(L)'
;MRSDDFPLLRPQDLPASTHVLAPAPGSATAAALATALAGPADRTDDQELVVLRAALGVLGFSTGEIAVVTDDPEESAGNRANDAAFRFVRVRGDVSRVLAHSVLQGYVTLLEEALGTGTDLTPEQWRPLRTAMRQLVLLISGDFTPLDERAGPDVVRLPPRPSSYRDNQALQRWIRGHHVFMVLVQGLVISLNGFAHHASAGEIPEAQRMLEVAAVVMRGAAAALRFTGDFPFSEYQRNIRPTLMPPTAPPDMSGLRWRDHEHLIRVLGGTRTLFAQLDPRLEPQRERFLAAFAATYDAHRAVCGHFVGTEQSSVLMAARSPRSAVSTLDHFKKVRSGLVRSREHDTDGATP
;
A
#
# COMPACT_ATOMS: atom_id res chain seq x y z
N MET A 1 16.07 -14.17 11.12
CA MET A 1 15.03 -13.12 11.13
C MET A 1 14.35 -13.16 12.50
N ARG A 2 14.08 -12.01 13.11
CA ARG A 2 13.32 -11.93 14.37
C ARG A 2 11.83 -12.17 14.09
N SER A 3 11.09 -12.54 15.13
CA SER A 3 9.63 -12.73 15.09
C SER A 3 8.88 -11.52 14.51
N ASP A 4 9.40 -10.32 14.73
CA ASP A 4 8.71 -9.07 14.38
C ASP A 4 9.24 -8.41 13.09
N ASP A 5 10.16 -9.08 12.38
CA ASP A 5 10.69 -8.58 11.12
C ASP A 5 9.64 -8.82 10.00
N PHE A 6 9.49 -7.83 9.11
CA PHE A 6 8.56 -7.90 7.99
C PHE A 6 9.34 -8.02 6.66
N PRO A 7 9.43 -9.23 6.07
CA PRO A 7 10.14 -9.44 4.82
C PRO A 7 9.42 -8.73 3.68
N LEU A 8 10.17 -8.01 2.86
CA LEU A 8 9.72 -7.40 1.60
C LEU A 8 10.76 -7.60 0.52
N LEU A 9 10.29 -7.72 -0.73
CA LEU A 9 11.17 -7.52 -1.86
C LEU A 9 11.73 -6.09 -1.87
N ARG A 10 12.87 -5.94 -2.53
CA ARG A 10 13.28 -4.63 -3.00
C ARG A 10 12.26 -4.16 -4.06
N PRO A 11 11.86 -2.88 -4.07
CA PRO A 11 10.97 -2.38 -5.10
C PRO A 11 11.55 -2.54 -6.52
N GLN A 12 12.88 -2.58 -6.66
CA GLN A 12 13.56 -2.88 -7.93
C GLN A 12 13.43 -4.32 -8.41
N ASP A 13 13.18 -5.26 -7.48
CA ASP A 13 12.99 -6.68 -7.79
C ASP A 13 11.50 -6.98 -8.05
N LEU A 14 10.63 -5.96 -8.00
CA LEU A 14 9.22 -6.14 -8.32
C LEU A 14 9.03 -6.41 -9.81
N PRO A 15 8.08 -7.28 -10.18
CA PRO A 15 7.76 -7.58 -11.57
C PRO A 15 7.47 -6.34 -12.42
N ALA A 16 8.13 -6.27 -13.58
CA ALA A 16 7.84 -5.29 -14.62
C ALA A 16 6.60 -5.65 -15.46
N SER A 17 6.06 -6.86 -15.30
CA SER A 17 4.80 -7.30 -15.90
C SER A 17 4.23 -8.51 -15.16
N THR A 18 2.99 -8.87 -15.47
CA THR A 18 2.19 -9.83 -14.69
C THR A 18 2.54 -11.30 -14.93
N HIS A 19 3.30 -11.63 -15.99
CA HIS A 19 3.59 -13.02 -16.37
C HIS A 19 4.42 -13.81 -15.34
N VAL A 20 5.18 -13.12 -14.47
CA VAL A 20 6.00 -13.76 -13.42
C VAL A 20 5.28 -13.85 -12.07
N LEU A 21 4.02 -13.38 -11.96
CA LEU A 21 3.29 -13.37 -10.70
C LEU A 21 2.73 -14.75 -10.35
N ALA A 22 2.17 -15.44 -11.35
CA ALA A 22 1.47 -16.69 -11.11
C ALA A 22 2.46 -17.75 -10.61
N PRO A 23 2.24 -18.33 -9.42
CA PRO A 23 3.11 -19.37 -8.90
C PRO A 23 3.00 -20.63 -9.75
N ALA A 24 4.07 -21.42 -9.80
CA ALA A 24 4.06 -22.71 -10.49
C ALA A 24 2.93 -23.61 -9.93
N PRO A 25 2.13 -24.26 -10.79
CA PRO A 25 1.09 -25.19 -10.34
C PRO A 25 1.66 -26.28 -9.42
N GLY A 26 0.96 -26.57 -8.31
CA GLY A 26 1.40 -27.55 -7.31
C GLY A 26 2.50 -27.08 -6.36
N SER A 27 3.03 -25.86 -6.52
CA SER A 27 3.97 -25.27 -5.55
C SER A 27 3.29 -24.96 -4.21
N ALA A 28 4.08 -24.88 -3.14
CA ALA A 28 3.61 -24.41 -1.84
C ALA A 28 2.98 -23.01 -1.90
N THR A 29 3.51 -22.14 -2.78
CA THR A 29 2.96 -20.80 -3.02
C THR A 29 1.54 -20.88 -3.61
N ALA A 30 1.33 -21.70 -4.64
CA ALA A 30 0.00 -21.90 -5.20
C ALA A 30 -0.98 -22.49 -4.17
N ALA A 31 -0.54 -23.47 -3.37
CA ALA A 31 -1.37 -24.09 -2.32
C ALA A 31 -1.74 -23.10 -1.21
N ALA A 32 -0.82 -22.23 -0.78
CA ALA A 32 -1.08 -21.20 0.22
C ALA A 32 -2.08 -20.16 -0.28
N LEU A 33 -1.93 -19.66 -1.52
CA LEU A 33 -2.86 -18.69 -2.11
C LEU A 33 -4.25 -19.32 -2.34
N ALA A 34 -4.30 -20.56 -2.82
CA ALA A 34 -5.56 -21.29 -2.94
C ALA A 34 -6.25 -21.45 -1.58
N THR A 35 -5.49 -21.75 -0.52
CA THR A 35 -6.00 -21.81 0.86
C THR A 35 -6.60 -20.46 1.27
N ALA A 36 -5.86 -19.36 1.07
CA ALA A 36 -6.32 -18.01 1.39
C ALA A 36 -7.63 -17.62 0.68
N LEU A 37 -7.74 -18.00 -0.60
CA LEU A 37 -8.87 -17.70 -1.46
C LEU A 37 -10.04 -18.68 -1.37
N ALA A 38 -9.87 -19.82 -0.70
CA ALA A 38 -10.92 -20.83 -0.57
C ALA A 38 -12.19 -20.25 0.09
N GLY A 39 -13.28 -21.03 0.13
CA GLY A 39 -14.49 -20.68 0.86
C GLY A 39 -15.23 -19.45 0.32
N PRO A 40 -16.26 -18.97 1.07
CA PRO A 40 -17.11 -17.90 0.59
C PRO A 40 -16.40 -16.55 0.67
N ALA A 41 -16.77 -15.62 -0.21
CA ALA A 41 -16.14 -14.29 -0.25
C ALA A 41 -16.51 -13.44 0.97
N ASP A 42 -17.62 -13.72 1.65
CA ASP A 42 -18.23 -12.92 2.72
C ASP A 42 -17.81 -13.32 4.15
N ARG A 43 -16.68 -14.00 4.31
CA ARG A 43 -16.15 -14.37 5.63
C ARG A 43 -16.05 -13.17 6.58
N THR A 44 -16.34 -13.44 7.84
CA THR A 44 -16.03 -12.52 8.94
C THR A 44 -14.51 -12.34 9.09
N ASP A 45 -14.12 -11.29 9.81
CA ASP A 45 -12.72 -10.96 10.06
C ASP A 45 -11.98 -12.09 10.80
N ASP A 46 -12.61 -12.70 11.79
CA ASP A 46 -12.06 -13.86 12.52
C ASP A 46 -11.87 -15.08 11.62
N GLN A 47 -12.86 -15.37 10.77
CA GLN A 47 -12.80 -16.51 9.84
C GLN A 47 -11.71 -16.30 8.79
N GLU A 48 -11.60 -15.09 8.23
CA GLU A 48 -10.55 -14.77 7.27
C GLU A 48 -9.16 -14.86 7.93
N LEU A 49 -9.00 -14.37 9.17
CA LEU A 49 -7.73 -14.44 9.90
C LEU A 49 -7.27 -15.89 10.11
N VAL A 50 -8.17 -16.81 10.49
CA VAL A 50 -7.85 -18.23 10.64
C VAL A 50 -7.30 -18.83 9.34
N VAL A 51 -7.96 -18.53 8.22
CA VAL A 51 -7.58 -19.03 6.90
C VAL A 51 -6.24 -18.44 6.45
N LEU A 52 -6.02 -17.15 6.65
CA LEU A 52 -4.76 -16.50 6.28
C LEU A 52 -3.57 -17.02 7.10
N ARG A 53 -3.77 -17.30 8.40
CA ARG A 53 -2.73 -17.94 9.22
C ARG A 53 -2.41 -19.36 8.75
N ALA A 54 -3.42 -20.13 8.38
CA ALA A 54 -3.22 -21.46 7.79
C ALA A 54 -2.44 -21.38 6.46
N ALA A 55 -2.81 -20.45 5.58
CA ALA A 55 -2.09 -20.19 4.33
C ALA A 55 -0.63 -19.79 4.57
N LEU A 56 -0.37 -18.89 5.52
CA LEU A 56 0.98 -18.46 5.88
C LEU A 56 1.82 -19.61 6.46
N GLY A 57 1.19 -20.50 7.24
CA GLY A 57 1.83 -21.71 7.78
C GLY A 57 2.20 -22.73 6.70
N VAL A 58 1.38 -22.87 5.65
CA VAL A 58 1.71 -23.68 4.46
C VAL A 58 2.85 -23.06 3.67
N LEU A 59 2.84 -21.73 3.52
CA LEU A 59 3.85 -21.04 2.74
C LEU A 59 5.21 -21.14 3.43
N GLY A 60 5.34 -20.55 4.61
CA GLY A 60 6.56 -20.46 5.40
C GLY A 60 7.79 -19.95 4.62
N PHE A 61 8.93 -19.85 5.30
CA PHE A 61 10.23 -19.85 4.65
C PHE A 61 11.07 -20.95 5.26
N SER A 62 11.57 -21.86 4.43
CA SER A 62 12.62 -22.80 4.84
C SER A 62 13.96 -22.07 4.89
N THR A 63 14.91 -22.61 5.66
CA THR A 63 16.26 -22.04 5.73
C THR A 63 16.90 -22.01 4.34
N GLY A 64 17.37 -20.85 3.91
CA GLY A 64 18.06 -20.65 2.63
C GLY A 64 17.16 -20.32 1.44
N GLU A 65 15.82 -20.33 1.58
CA GLU A 65 14.91 -19.96 0.48
C GLU A 65 14.88 -18.46 0.18
N ILE A 66 15.21 -17.64 1.18
CA ILE A 66 15.34 -16.20 1.05
C ILE A 66 16.70 -15.74 1.55
N ALA A 67 17.26 -14.74 0.89
CA ALA A 67 18.50 -14.10 1.29
C ALA A 67 18.21 -12.65 1.69
N VAL A 68 18.62 -12.26 2.90
CA VAL A 68 18.56 -10.86 3.33
C VAL A 68 19.53 -10.03 2.47
N VAL A 69 19.06 -8.88 1.99
CA VAL A 69 19.89 -7.94 1.26
C VAL A 69 20.70 -7.12 2.27
N THR A 70 22.02 -7.31 2.27
CA THR A 70 22.96 -6.56 3.13
C THR A 70 23.67 -5.42 2.39
N ASP A 71 23.94 -5.61 1.11
CA ASP A 71 24.72 -4.68 0.27
C ASP A 71 23.86 -4.19 -0.90
N ASP A 72 22.94 -3.27 -0.62
CA ASP A 72 22.05 -2.68 -1.62
C ASP A 72 22.63 -1.35 -2.13
N PRO A 73 23.21 -1.27 -3.34
CA PRO A 73 23.82 -0.04 -3.86
C PRO A 73 22.79 1.07 -4.11
N GLU A 74 21.50 0.72 -4.20
CA GLU A 74 20.40 1.66 -4.39
C GLU A 74 19.80 2.14 -3.06
N GLU A 75 20.26 1.63 -1.91
CA GLU A 75 19.75 2.03 -0.60
C GLU A 75 20.41 3.34 -0.14
N SER A 76 19.60 4.38 0.00
CA SER A 76 20.03 5.62 0.67
C SER A 76 19.96 5.47 2.19
N ALA A 77 20.68 6.33 2.93
CA ALA A 77 20.62 6.38 4.38
C ALA A 77 19.18 6.55 4.92
N GLY A 78 18.36 7.38 4.28
CA GLY A 78 16.95 7.55 4.62
C GLY A 78 16.11 6.30 4.35
N ASN A 79 16.42 5.53 3.29
CA ASN A 79 15.74 4.25 3.06
C ASN A 79 16.08 3.26 4.19
N ARG A 80 17.36 3.11 4.55
CA ARG A 80 17.82 2.25 5.64
C ARG A 80 17.17 2.60 6.98
N ALA A 81 17.10 3.90 7.29
CA ALA A 81 16.49 4.40 8.52
C ALA A 81 14.98 4.10 8.59
N ASN A 82 14.26 4.29 7.48
CA ASN A 82 12.85 3.91 7.40
C ASN A 82 12.65 2.40 7.58
N ASP A 83 13.39 1.58 6.84
CA ASP A 83 13.27 0.13 6.95
C ASP A 83 13.59 -0.36 8.38
N ALA A 84 14.62 0.21 9.03
CA ALA A 84 14.95 -0.11 10.42
C ALA A 84 13.85 0.30 11.41
N ALA A 85 13.32 1.53 11.30
CA ALA A 85 12.30 2.04 12.22
C ALA A 85 10.98 1.25 12.14
N PHE A 86 10.64 0.76 10.95
CA PHE A 86 9.42 0.00 10.70
C PHE A 86 9.66 -1.51 10.58
N ARG A 87 10.86 -2.00 10.89
CA ARG A 87 11.22 -3.42 10.92
C ARG A 87 11.05 -4.15 9.59
N PHE A 88 11.22 -3.44 8.47
CA PHE A 88 11.28 -4.07 7.17
C PHE A 88 12.62 -4.75 6.95
N VAL A 89 12.59 -5.98 6.45
CA VAL A 89 13.78 -6.73 6.05
C VAL A 89 13.71 -6.97 4.56
N ARG A 90 14.65 -6.38 3.81
CA ARG A 90 14.71 -6.53 2.37
C ARG A 90 15.31 -7.88 2.03
N VAL A 91 14.62 -8.64 1.20
CA VAL A 91 15.00 -10.01 0.84
C VAL A 91 15.03 -10.20 -0.67
N ARG A 92 15.81 -11.17 -1.11
CA ARG A 92 15.79 -11.78 -2.45
C ARG A 92 15.37 -13.24 -2.33
N GLY A 93 14.80 -13.78 -3.39
CA GLY A 93 14.32 -15.16 -3.46
C GLY A 93 13.37 -15.33 -4.64
N ASP A 94 12.58 -16.39 -4.62
CA ASP A 94 11.47 -16.55 -5.57
C ASP A 94 10.46 -15.40 -5.39
N VAL A 95 10.28 -14.60 -6.45
CA VAL A 95 9.47 -13.37 -6.39
C VAL A 95 8.02 -13.67 -6.02
N SER A 96 7.41 -14.71 -6.62
CA SER A 96 6.03 -15.09 -6.34
C SER A 96 5.84 -15.50 -4.88
N ARG A 97 6.79 -16.26 -4.34
CA ARG A 97 6.79 -16.74 -2.95
C ARG A 97 6.96 -15.59 -1.95
N VAL A 98 7.93 -14.70 -2.18
CA VAL A 98 8.15 -13.55 -1.29
C VAL A 98 6.94 -12.62 -1.31
N LEU A 99 6.41 -12.28 -2.49
CA LEU A 99 5.21 -11.45 -2.61
C LEU A 99 4.00 -12.07 -1.89
N ALA A 100 3.75 -13.37 -2.12
CA ALA A 100 2.67 -14.09 -1.45
C ALA A 100 2.84 -14.04 0.07
N HIS A 101 4.05 -14.25 0.57
CA HIS A 101 4.33 -14.20 2.00
C HIS A 101 4.07 -12.80 2.57
N SER A 102 4.65 -11.77 1.98
CA SER A 102 4.51 -10.40 2.44
C SER A 102 3.04 -9.96 2.44
N VAL A 103 2.27 -10.28 1.39
CA VAL A 103 0.85 -9.93 1.31
C VAL A 103 0.03 -10.69 2.35
N LEU A 104 0.22 -12.00 2.49
CA LEU A 104 -0.49 -12.79 3.50
C LEU A 104 -0.15 -12.32 4.91
N GLN A 105 1.12 -12.07 5.21
CA GLN A 105 1.56 -11.54 6.50
C GLN A 105 1.01 -10.14 6.77
N GLY A 106 1.00 -9.25 5.77
CA GLY A 106 0.38 -7.94 5.87
C GLY A 106 -1.13 -8.03 6.15
N TYR A 107 -1.82 -9.00 5.54
CA TYR A 107 -3.25 -9.19 5.76
C TYR A 107 -3.55 -9.78 7.13
N VAL A 108 -2.77 -10.77 7.58
CA VAL A 108 -2.80 -11.27 8.97
C VAL A 108 -2.57 -10.12 9.95
N THR A 109 -1.54 -9.30 9.71
CA THR A 109 -1.21 -8.15 10.56
C THR A 109 -2.37 -7.16 10.67
N LEU A 110 -3.03 -6.84 9.55
CA LEU A 110 -4.20 -5.97 9.53
C LEU A 110 -5.32 -6.52 10.43
N LEU A 111 -5.68 -7.79 10.25
CA LEU A 111 -6.79 -8.41 10.97
C LEU A 111 -6.47 -8.63 12.44
N GLU A 112 -5.24 -9.04 12.77
CA GLU A 112 -4.79 -9.17 14.15
C GLU A 112 -4.88 -7.85 14.90
N GLU A 113 -4.48 -6.74 14.29
CA GLU A 113 -4.60 -5.44 14.96
C GLU A 113 -6.04 -4.96 15.09
N ALA A 114 -6.83 -5.08 14.02
CA ALA A 114 -8.23 -4.67 14.05
C ALA A 114 -9.02 -5.51 15.07
N LEU A 115 -8.83 -6.83 15.07
CA LEU A 115 -9.48 -7.73 16.03
C LEU A 115 -8.90 -7.59 17.44
N GLY A 116 -7.60 -7.31 17.59
CA GLY A 116 -6.89 -7.27 18.87
C GLY A 116 -6.98 -5.94 19.62
N THR A 117 -7.11 -4.82 18.92
CA THR A 117 -7.15 -3.47 19.52
C THR A 117 -8.34 -2.61 19.06
N GLY A 118 -9.08 -3.07 18.04
CA GLY A 118 -10.21 -2.33 17.45
C GLY A 118 -9.77 -1.31 16.41
N THR A 119 -10.74 -0.66 15.77
CA THR A 119 -10.50 0.46 14.86
C THR A 119 -11.72 1.39 14.82
N ASP A 120 -11.48 2.68 14.69
CA ASP A 120 -12.54 3.69 14.50
C ASP A 120 -12.77 4.02 13.03
N LEU A 121 -12.19 3.22 12.11
CA LEU A 121 -12.51 3.29 10.69
C LEU A 121 -14.01 3.03 10.48
N THR A 122 -14.64 3.89 9.68
CA THR A 122 -16.04 3.67 9.27
C THR A 122 -16.12 2.46 8.34
N PRO A 123 -17.30 1.85 8.14
CA PRO A 123 -17.44 0.73 7.20
C PRO A 123 -17.02 1.07 5.76
N GLU A 124 -17.21 2.32 5.33
CA GLU A 124 -16.78 2.84 4.03
C GLU A 124 -15.26 2.94 3.91
N GLN A 125 -14.53 2.94 5.03
CA GLN A 125 -13.07 2.93 5.08
C GLN A 125 -12.54 1.51 5.28
N TRP A 126 -13.18 0.72 6.15
CA TRP A 126 -12.79 -0.67 6.42
C TRP A 126 -12.96 -1.56 5.18
N ARG A 127 -14.06 -1.39 4.45
CA ARG A 127 -14.36 -2.23 3.28
C ARG A 127 -13.30 -2.11 2.18
N PRO A 128 -12.92 -0.91 1.68
CA PRO A 128 -11.85 -0.80 0.69
C PRO A 128 -10.51 -1.37 1.16
N LEU A 129 -10.17 -1.24 2.44
CA LEU A 129 -8.95 -1.82 2.99
C LEU A 129 -8.96 -3.35 2.89
N ARG A 130 -10.06 -3.98 3.31
CA ARG A 130 -10.26 -5.43 3.20
C ARG A 130 -10.26 -5.91 1.75
N THR A 131 -10.99 -5.20 0.88
CA THR A 131 -11.06 -5.55 -0.54
C THR A 131 -9.70 -5.45 -1.20
N ALA A 132 -8.92 -4.40 -0.92
CA ALA A 132 -7.58 -4.25 -1.47
C ALA A 132 -6.62 -5.36 -1.02
N MET A 133 -6.65 -5.75 0.26
CA MET A 133 -5.81 -6.86 0.73
C MET A 133 -6.17 -8.17 0.05
N ARG A 134 -7.46 -8.47 -0.12
CA ARG A 134 -7.92 -9.65 -0.86
C ARG A 134 -7.56 -9.56 -2.36
N GLN A 135 -7.65 -8.36 -2.95
CA GLN A 135 -7.25 -8.11 -4.33
C GLN A 135 -5.76 -8.42 -4.55
N LEU A 136 -4.89 -8.13 -3.59
CA LEU A 136 -3.47 -8.48 -3.70
C LEU A 136 -3.25 -10.00 -3.69
N VAL A 137 -4.04 -10.76 -2.92
CA VAL A 137 -3.95 -12.23 -2.93
C VAL A 137 -4.33 -12.77 -4.31
N LEU A 138 -5.41 -12.25 -4.92
CA LEU A 138 -5.82 -12.59 -6.29
C LEU A 138 -4.74 -12.22 -7.33
N LEU A 139 -4.21 -10.99 -7.23
CA LEU A 139 -3.16 -10.49 -8.11
C LEU A 139 -1.94 -11.42 -8.13
N ILE A 140 -1.49 -11.87 -6.95
CA ILE A 140 -0.33 -12.75 -6.83
C ILE A 140 -0.67 -14.19 -7.24
N SER A 141 -1.94 -14.63 -7.13
CA SER A 141 -2.34 -15.93 -7.68
C SER A 141 -2.44 -15.95 -9.21
N GLY A 142 -2.25 -14.80 -9.88
CA GLY A 142 -2.41 -14.65 -11.31
C GLY A 142 -3.86 -14.39 -11.75
N ASP A 143 -4.76 -14.12 -10.82
CA ASP A 143 -6.13 -13.70 -11.11
C ASP A 143 -6.22 -12.17 -11.06
N PHE A 144 -6.36 -11.56 -12.23
CA PHE A 144 -6.43 -10.11 -12.39
C PHE A 144 -7.87 -9.59 -12.41
N THR A 145 -8.85 -10.41 -12.00
CA THR A 145 -10.24 -9.97 -11.89
C THR A 145 -10.33 -8.89 -10.81
N PRO A 146 -10.78 -7.67 -11.17
CA PRO A 146 -10.94 -6.62 -10.18
C PRO A 146 -12.13 -6.95 -9.28
N LEU A 147 -11.91 -6.91 -7.98
CA LEU A 147 -12.96 -7.01 -6.98
C LEU A 147 -13.73 -5.68 -6.95
N ASP A 148 -15.05 -5.79 -7.11
CA ASP A 148 -15.92 -4.64 -6.92
C ASP A 148 -16.19 -4.45 -5.43
N GLU A 149 -15.76 -3.31 -4.88
CA GLU A 149 -16.03 -2.91 -3.49
C GLU A 149 -17.52 -2.74 -3.20
N ARG A 150 -18.35 -2.59 -4.24
CA ARG A 150 -19.81 -2.49 -4.16
C ARG A 150 -20.48 -3.85 -4.30
N ALA A 151 -19.79 -4.86 -4.83
CA ALA A 151 -20.35 -6.19 -5.04
C ALA A 151 -20.15 -7.08 -3.82
N GLY A 152 -21.28 -7.51 -3.26
CA GLY A 152 -21.39 -8.39 -2.10
C GLY A 152 -22.77 -8.16 -1.47
N PRO A 153 -23.34 -9.15 -0.76
CA PRO A 153 -24.53 -8.87 0.02
C PRO A 153 -24.22 -7.67 0.94
N ASP A 154 -25.22 -6.79 1.11
CA ASP A 154 -25.21 -5.55 1.91
C ASP A 154 -24.89 -5.75 3.40
N VAL A 155 -24.24 -6.87 3.76
CA VAL A 155 -23.43 -6.98 4.96
C VAL A 155 -22.29 -5.98 4.80
N VAL A 156 -22.61 -4.73 5.14
CA VAL A 156 -21.66 -3.71 5.52
C VAL A 156 -20.60 -4.43 6.33
N ARG A 157 -19.39 -4.58 5.77
CA ARG A 157 -18.26 -5.13 6.53
C ARG A 157 -17.97 -4.11 7.60
N LEU A 158 -18.61 -4.31 8.75
CA LEU A 158 -18.43 -3.46 9.91
C LEU A 158 -16.99 -3.67 10.38
N PRO A 159 -16.31 -2.60 10.84
CA PRO A 159 -15.10 -2.78 11.60
C PRO A 159 -15.39 -3.73 12.78
N PRO A 160 -14.45 -4.62 13.15
CA PRO A 160 -14.71 -5.69 14.10
C PRO A 160 -15.14 -5.17 15.49
N ARG A 161 -14.58 -4.03 15.90
CA ARG A 161 -14.95 -3.31 17.12
C ARG A 161 -14.33 -1.91 17.15
N PRO A 162 -14.92 -0.96 17.91
CA PRO A 162 -14.31 0.35 18.16
C PRO A 162 -12.93 0.22 18.80
N SER A 163 -12.11 1.25 18.63
CA SER A 163 -10.78 1.26 19.19
C SER A 163 -10.80 1.29 20.72
N SER A 164 -9.83 0.60 21.35
CA SER A 164 -9.74 0.47 22.81
C SER A 164 -8.31 0.66 23.32
N TYR A 165 -7.56 1.55 22.67
CA TYR A 165 -6.13 1.73 22.87
C TYR A 165 -5.71 1.91 24.33
N ARG A 166 -4.66 1.18 24.70
CA ARG A 166 -3.88 1.38 25.92
C ARG A 166 -2.49 1.90 25.56
N ASP A 167 -1.81 2.52 26.52
CA ASP A 167 -0.43 2.98 26.40
C ASP A 167 0.47 1.90 25.75
N ASN A 168 1.37 2.32 24.84
CA ASN A 168 2.26 1.50 24.00
C ASN A 168 1.63 0.74 22.80
N GLN A 169 0.31 0.66 22.68
CA GLN A 169 -0.32 0.01 21.51
C GLN A 169 -0.31 0.91 20.26
N ALA A 170 -0.26 2.23 20.42
CA ALA A 170 -0.21 3.18 19.29
C ALA A 170 1.06 3.04 18.45
N LEU A 171 2.23 2.80 19.07
CA LEU A 171 3.47 2.55 18.32
C LEU A 171 3.40 1.25 17.51
N GLN A 172 2.77 0.21 18.05
CA GLN A 172 2.53 -1.03 17.30
C GLN A 172 1.57 -0.81 16.14
N ARG A 173 0.44 -0.12 16.35
CA ARG A 173 -0.48 0.29 15.27
C ARG A 173 0.24 1.09 14.19
N TRP A 174 1.11 2.01 14.58
CA TRP A 174 1.90 2.81 13.67
C TRP A 174 2.82 1.92 12.83
N ILE A 175 3.58 1.01 13.43
CA ILE A 175 4.50 0.12 12.70
C ILE A 175 3.73 -0.84 11.79
N ARG A 176 2.74 -1.53 12.33
CA ARG A 176 1.94 -2.55 11.63
C ARG A 176 1.05 -1.94 10.54
N GLY A 177 0.51 -0.74 10.76
CA GLY A 177 -0.20 0.01 9.73
C GLY A 177 0.71 0.33 8.53
N HIS A 178 1.98 0.66 8.78
CA HIS A 178 2.96 0.82 7.70
C HIS A 178 3.31 -0.48 6.98
N HIS A 179 3.31 -1.64 7.67
CA HIS A 179 3.42 -2.95 7.00
C HIS A 179 2.31 -3.15 5.97
N VAL A 180 1.06 -2.91 6.37
CA VAL A 180 -0.11 -2.97 5.49
C VAL A 180 0.01 -1.98 4.33
N PHE A 181 0.41 -0.75 4.62
CA PHE A 181 0.57 0.27 3.57
C PHE A 181 1.66 -0.10 2.56
N MET A 182 2.81 -0.64 3.00
CA MET A 182 3.91 -1.00 2.10
C MET A 182 3.56 -2.15 1.15
N VAL A 183 2.82 -3.16 1.60
CA VAL A 183 2.37 -4.24 0.69
C VAL A 183 1.38 -3.72 -0.36
N LEU A 184 0.53 -2.74 0.00
CA LEU A 184 -0.35 -2.04 -0.95
C LEU A 184 0.47 -1.22 -1.96
N VAL A 185 1.54 -0.56 -1.52
CA VAL A 185 2.45 0.17 -2.42
C VAL A 185 3.12 -0.78 -3.43
N GLN A 186 3.59 -1.95 -3.00
CA GLN A 186 4.16 -2.94 -3.93
C GLN A 186 3.11 -3.47 -4.91
N GLY A 187 1.90 -3.74 -4.42
CA GLY A 187 0.75 -4.09 -5.25
C GLY A 187 0.46 -3.04 -6.33
N LEU A 188 0.46 -1.75 -5.97
CA LEU A 188 0.28 -0.64 -6.91
C LEU A 188 1.36 -0.61 -7.99
N VAL A 189 2.62 -0.79 -7.61
CA VAL A 189 3.73 -0.87 -8.58
C VAL A 189 3.49 -1.99 -9.58
N ILE A 190 3.17 -3.19 -9.09
CA ILE A 190 2.88 -4.36 -9.93
C ILE A 190 1.70 -4.07 -10.88
N SER A 191 0.62 -3.50 -10.35
CA SER A 191 -0.57 -3.21 -11.15
C SER A 191 -0.32 -2.15 -12.23
N LEU A 192 0.43 -1.10 -11.92
CA LEU A 192 0.80 -0.06 -12.88
C LEU A 192 1.78 -0.57 -13.95
N ASN A 193 2.72 -1.43 -13.58
CA ASN A 193 3.61 -2.10 -14.52
C ASN A 193 2.81 -3.01 -15.47
N GLY A 194 1.88 -3.80 -14.94
CA GLY A 194 0.96 -4.61 -15.74
C GLY A 194 0.11 -3.76 -16.69
N PHE A 195 -0.50 -2.68 -16.20
CA PHE A 195 -1.22 -1.72 -17.03
C PHE A 195 -0.34 -1.17 -18.15
N ALA A 196 0.87 -0.71 -17.83
CA ALA A 196 1.79 -0.13 -18.81
C ALA A 196 2.17 -1.14 -19.90
N HIS A 197 2.43 -2.38 -19.50
CA HIS A 197 2.74 -3.48 -20.41
C HIS A 197 1.58 -3.76 -21.37
N HIS A 198 0.38 -4.05 -20.85
CA HIS A 198 -0.78 -4.40 -21.67
C HIS A 198 -1.25 -3.23 -22.54
N ALA A 199 -1.23 -2.00 -22.02
CA ALA A 199 -1.59 -0.81 -22.79
C ALA A 199 -0.63 -0.59 -23.97
N SER A 200 0.68 -0.77 -23.76
CA SER A 200 1.69 -0.64 -24.82
C SER A 200 1.57 -1.76 -25.87
N ALA A 201 1.09 -2.94 -25.47
CA ALA A 201 0.83 -4.07 -26.36
C ALA A 201 -0.51 -3.97 -27.10
N GLY A 202 -1.36 -2.99 -26.79
CA GLY A 202 -2.71 -2.86 -27.36
C GLY A 202 -3.73 -3.86 -26.78
N GLU A 203 -3.39 -4.53 -25.68
CA GLU A 203 -4.21 -5.52 -24.98
C GLU A 203 -5.18 -4.80 -24.04
N ILE A 204 -6.18 -4.13 -24.64
CA ILE A 204 -7.07 -3.22 -23.92
C ILE A 204 -7.85 -3.88 -22.77
N PRO A 205 -8.44 -5.09 -22.91
CA PRO A 205 -9.15 -5.72 -21.80
C PRO A 205 -8.24 -5.97 -20.58
N GLU A 206 -7.01 -6.40 -20.81
CA GLU A 206 -6.01 -6.66 -19.77
C GLU A 206 -5.54 -5.35 -19.13
N ALA A 207 -5.30 -4.31 -19.94
CA ALA A 207 -4.98 -2.97 -19.44
C ALA A 207 -6.12 -2.39 -18.57
N GLN A 208 -7.38 -2.58 -18.97
CA GLN A 208 -8.55 -2.18 -18.18
C GLN A 208 -8.57 -2.89 -16.82
N ARG A 209 -8.37 -4.21 -16.80
CA ARG A 209 -8.32 -4.98 -15.55
C ARG A 209 -7.21 -4.46 -14.63
N MET A 210 -5.99 -4.29 -15.15
CA MET A 210 -4.85 -3.85 -14.34
C MET A 210 -5.02 -2.44 -13.78
N LEU A 211 -5.61 -1.51 -14.54
CA LEU A 211 -5.88 -0.16 -14.06
C LEU A 211 -7.00 -0.13 -13.00
N GLU A 212 -8.02 -0.98 -13.14
CA GLU A 212 -9.06 -1.15 -12.12
C GLU A 212 -8.49 -1.77 -10.83
N VAL A 213 -7.64 -2.80 -10.94
CA VAL A 213 -6.91 -3.37 -9.79
C VAL A 213 -6.07 -2.28 -9.11
N ALA A 214 -5.35 -1.44 -9.87
CA ALA A 214 -4.61 -0.31 -9.30
C ALA A 214 -5.54 0.68 -8.56
N ALA A 215 -6.75 0.93 -9.07
CA ALA A 215 -7.72 1.80 -8.40
C ALA A 215 -8.24 1.20 -7.07
N VAL A 216 -8.54 -0.11 -7.04
CA VAL A 216 -8.93 -0.84 -5.82
C VAL A 216 -7.81 -0.77 -4.77
N VAL A 217 -6.58 -1.10 -5.16
CA VAL A 217 -5.43 -1.08 -4.24
C VAL A 217 -5.16 0.35 -3.74
N MET A 218 -5.31 1.36 -4.58
CA MET A 218 -5.14 2.77 -4.20
C MET A 218 -6.18 3.22 -3.17
N ARG A 219 -7.46 2.82 -3.30
CA ARG A 219 -8.47 3.09 -2.26
C ARG A 219 -8.16 2.38 -0.96
N GLY A 220 -7.67 1.14 -1.04
CA GLY A 220 -7.13 0.43 0.12
C GLY A 220 -5.99 1.18 0.79
N ALA A 221 -5.06 1.76 0.01
CA ALA A 221 -3.95 2.56 0.54
C ALA A 221 -4.44 3.82 1.27
N ALA A 222 -5.47 4.49 0.76
CA ALA A 222 -6.12 5.61 1.45
C ALA A 222 -6.70 5.19 2.82
N ALA A 223 -7.35 4.03 2.88
CA ALA A 223 -7.88 3.49 4.13
C ALA A 223 -6.77 3.01 5.08
N ALA A 224 -5.69 2.40 4.57
CA ALA A 224 -4.54 1.99 5.36
C ALA A 224 -3.84 3.19 6.03
N LEU A 225 -3.78 4.35 5.38
CA LEU A 225 -3.27 5.58 5.99
C LEU A 225 -4.10 5.98 7.21
N ARG A 226 -5.43 5.97 7.08
CA ARG A 226 -6.34 6.26 8.20
C ARG A 226 -6.16 5.24 9.32
N PHE A 227 -6.13 3.96 8.98
CA PHE A 227 -5.90 2.87 9.93
C PHE A 227 -4.58 3.02 10.70
N THR A 228 -3.52 3.43 10.00
CA THR A 228 -2.19 3.65 10.59
C THR A 228 -2.18 4.79 11.59
N GLY A 229 -3.01 5.81 11.38
CA GLY A 229 -3.14 6.97 12.29
C GLY A 229 -4.35 6.91 13.21
N ASP A 230 -5.03 5.76 13.29
CA ASP A 230 -6.27 5.57 14.03
C ASP A 230 -5.99 5.45 15.53
N PHE A 231 -5.53 6.51 16.18
CA PHE A 231 -5.33 6.59 17.64
C PHE A 231 -5.24 8.06 18.09
N PRO A 232 -5.34 8.36 19.41
CA PRO A 232 -5.32 9.73 19.91
C PRO A 232 -3.98 10.47 19.64
N PHE A 233 -4.05 11.77 19.38
CA PHE A 233 -2.87 12.63 19.18
C PHE A 233 -1.88 12.59 20.36
N SER A 234 -2.37 12.46 21.59
CA SER A 234 -1.53 12.34 22.78
C SER A 234 -0.57 11.14 22.70
N GLU A 235 -1.02 10.03 22.12
CA GLU A 235 -0.20 8.84 21.92
C GLU A 235 0.87 9.07 20.85
N TYR A 236 0.53 9.83 19.79
CA TYR A 236 1.53 10.23 18.80
C TYR A 236 2.67 11.03 19.44
N GLN A 237 2.34 12.05 20.23
CA GLN A 237 3.35 12.89 20.86
C GLN A 237 4.21 12.13 21.87
N ARG A 238 3.59 11.23 22.65
CA ARG A 238 4.26 10.51 23.74
C ARG A 238 5.09 9.32 23.25
N ASN A 239 4.56 8.55 22.31
CA ASN A 239 5.07 7.22 22.00
C ASN A 239 5.64 7.07 20.58
N ILE A 240 5.24 7.92 19.63
CA ILE A 240 5.65 7.79 18.22
C ILE A 240 6.64 8.88 17.84
N ARG A 241 6.30 10.15 18.03
CA ARG A 241 7.17 11.27 17.65
C ARG A 241 8.60 11.16 18.21
N PRO A 242 8.84 10.73 19.46
CA PRO A 242 10.20 10.56 19.98
C PRO A 242 11.02 9.47 19.28
N THR A 243 10.36 8.49 18.65
CA THR A 243 11.05 7.43 17.89
C THR A 243 11.41 7.87 16.48
N LEU A 244 10.78 8.95 15.98
CA LEU A 244 10.97 9.53 14.64
C LEU A 244 11.85 10.79 14.64
N MET A 245 12.46 11.14 15.77
CA MET A 245 13.31 12.33 15.93
C MET A 245 14.70 11.97 16.46
N PRO A 246 15.71 12.83 16.23
CA PRO A 246 17.03 12.67 16.85
C PRO A 246 16.94 12.63 18.39
N PRO A 247 17.78 11.82 19.07
CA PRO A 247 18.84 10.98 18.52
C PRO A 247 18.37 9.59 18.04
N THR A 248 17.10 9.23 18.24
CA THR A 248 16.57 7.89 17.91
C THR A 248 16.52 7.62 16.41
N ALA A 249 16.12 8.63 15.64
CA ALA A 249 16.06 8.59 14.18
C ALA A 249 16.88 9.73 13.57
N PRO A 250 17.44 9.55 12.36
CA PRO A 250 18.19 10.59 11.70
C PRO A 250 17.27 11.75 11.27
N PRO A 251 17.78 12.99 11.20
CA PRO A 251 16.96 14.20 10.93
C PRO A 251 16.21 14.18 9.59
N ASP A 252 16.66 13.38 8.63
CA ASP A 252 16.11 13.26 7.28
C ASP A 252 15.12 12.10 7.12
N MET A 253 14.80 11.38 8.21
CA MET A 253 13.79 10.32 8.19
C MET A 253 12.42 10.87 7.82
N SER A 254 11.86 10.34 6.74
CA SER A 254 10.56 10.75 6.19
C SER A 254 9.98 9.69 5.28
N GLY A 255 8.66 9.63 5.21
CA GLY A 255 7.94 8.83 4.22
C GLY A 255 8.25 9.22 2.77
N LEU A 256 8.74 10.44 2.49
CA LEU A 256 9.21 10.81 1.15
C LEU A 256 10.48 10.08 0.73
N ARG A 257 11.30 9.68 1.71
CA ARG A 257 12.56 8.96 1.54
C ARG A 257 12.37 7.46 1.73
N TRP A 258 11.15 6.97 1.53
CA TRP A 258 10.88 5.54 1.57
C TRP A 258 11.02 4.95 0.18
N ARG A 259 11.91 3.97 0.04
CA ARG A 259 12.28 3.37 -1.24
C ARG A 259 11.10 2.89 -2.09
N ASP A 260 10.09 2.23 -1.50
CA ASP A 260 8.92 1.75 -2.25
C ASP A 260 8.07 2.91 -2.78
N HIS A 261 7.89 3.96 -1.98
CA HIS A 261 7.19 5.17 -2.44
C HIS A 261 8.01 5.91 -3.51
N GLU A 262 9.33 6.08 -3.35
CA GLU A 262 10.20 6.68 -4.38
C GLU A 262 10.15 5.88 -5.68
N HIS A 263 10.05 4.55 -5.60
CA HIS A 263 9.89 3.69 -6.77
C HIS A 263 8.50 3.81 -7.40
N LEU A 264 7.42 3.81 -6.60
CA LEU A 264 6.06 4.03 -7.10
C LEU A 264 5.93 5.35 -7.86
N ILE A 265 6.53 6.44 -7.34
CA ILE A 265 6.52 7.74 -8.03
C ILE A 265 7.30 7.69 -9.35
N ARG A 266 8.40 6.94 -9.42
CA ARG A 266 9.11 6.71 -10.69
C ARG A 266 8.27 5.93 -11.70
N VAL A 267 7.60 4.87 -11.26
CA VAL A 267 6.69 4.08 -12.11
C VAL A 267 5.55 4.95 -12.64
N LEU A 268 4.90 5.73 -11.76
CA LEU A 268 3.88 6.71 -12.17
C LEU A 268 4.41 7.76 -13.14
N GLY A 269 5.64 8.23 -12.94
CA GLY A 269 6.29 9.13 -13.89
C GLY A 269 6.53 8.48 -15.26
N GLY A 270 6.89 7.19 -15.28
CA GLY A 270 7.08 6.39 -16.49
C GLY A 270 5.79 6.14 -17.27
N THR A 271 4.63 6.09 -16.62
CA THR A 271 3.33 5.90 -17.30
C THR A 271 2.73 7.18 -17.87
N ARG A 272 3.36 8.34 -17.65
CA ARG A 272 2.84 9.65 -18.08
C ARG A 272 2.48 9.69 -19.58
N THR A 273 3.37 9.21 -20.44
CA THR A 273 3.11 9.22 -21.90
C THR A 273 1.94 8.33 -22.27
N LEU A 274 1.79 7.19 -21.60
CA LEU A 274 0.67 6.27 -21.83
C LEU A 274 -0.66 6.91 -21.42
N PHE A 275 -0.72 7.62 -20.30
CA PHE A 275 -1.93 8.36 -19.91
C PHE A 275 -2.24 9.53 -20.84
N ALA A 276 -1.21 10.19 -21.39
CA ALA A 276 -1.39 11.27 -22.35
C ALA A 276 -1.90 10.81 -23.72
N GLN A 277 -1.68 9.54 -24.07
CA GLN A 277 -2.07 8.91 -25.34
C GLN A 277 -3.04 7.74 -25.10
N LEU A 278 -3.83 7.83 -24.04
CA LEU A 278 -4.65 6.73 -23.56
C LEU A 278 -5.74 6.36 -24.59
N ASP A 279 -5.92 5.07 -24.86
CA ASP A 279 -7.06 4.58 -25.64
C ASP A 279 -8.37 5.05 -24.97
N PRO A 280 -9.33 5.66 -25.69
CA PRO A 280 -10.58 6.15 -25.11
C PRO A 280 -11.38 5.10 -24.33
N ARG A 281 -11.19 3.80 -24.62
CA ARG A 281 -11.84 2.71 -23.88
C ARG A 281 -11.31 2.52 -22.45
N LEU A 282 -10.15 3.07 -22.13
CA LEU A 282 -9.53 3.04 -20.79
C LEU A 282 -9.91 4.26 -19.94
N GLU A 283 -10.64 5.22 -20.52
CA GLU A 283 -11.05 6.46 -19.86
C GLU A 283 -11.82 6.23 -18.55
N PRO A 284 -12.80 5.32 -18.46
CA PRO A 284 -13.52 5.07 -17.20
C PRO A 284 -12.61 4.56 -16.08
N GLN A 285 -11.63 3.72 -16.41
CA GLN A 285 -10.67 3.18 -15.44
C GLN A 285 -9.67 4.26 -15.00
N ARG A 286 -9.26 5.15 -15.90
CA ARG A 286 -8.44 6.32 -15.57
C ARG A 286 -9.13 7.20 -14.55
N GLU A 287 -10.40 7.53 -14.76
CA GLU A 287 -11.16 8.39 -13.84
C GLU A 287 -11.32 7.74 -12.45
N ARG A 288 -11.57 6.42 -12.40
CA ARG A 288 -11.62 5.68 -11.13
C ARG A 288 -10.27 5.70 -10.41
N PHE A 289 -9.16 5.50 -11.15
CA PHE A 289 -7.83 5.56 -10.59
C PHE A 289 -7.48 6.98 -10.10
N LEU A 290 -7.82 8.02 -10.87
CA LEU A 290 -7.65 9.43 -10.48
C LEU A 290 -8.41 9.77 -9.19
N ALA A 291 -9.67 9.34 -9.08
CA ALA A 291 -10.47 9.54 -7.88
C ALA A 291 -9.85 8.83 -6.66
N ALA A 292 -9.41 7.59 -6.83
CA ALA A 292 -8.71 6.83 -5.78
C ALA A 292 -7.39 7.50 -5.36
N PHE A 293 -6.63 7.98 -6.34
CA PHE A 293 -5.37 8.69 -6.12
C PHE A 293 -5.60 9.97 -5.33
N ALA A 294 -6.58 10.79 -5.73
CA ALA A 294 -6.95 12.01 -5.01
C ALA A 294 -7.38 11.72 -3.56
N ALA A 295 -8.22 10.69 -3.36
CA ALA A 295 -8.66 10.27 -2.03
C ALA A 295 -7.50 9.82 -1.12
N THR A 296 -6.43 9.25 -1.70
CA THR A 296 -5.22 8.86 -0.95
C THR A 296 -4.46 10.08 -0.42
N TYR A 297 -4.33 11.15 -1.22
CA TYR A 297 -3.74 12.40 -0.73
C TYR A 297 -4.60 13.06 0.34
N ASP A 298 -5.94 13.02 0.17
CA ASP A 298 -6.86 13.58 1.16
C ASP A 298 -6.80 12.80 2.48
N ALA A 299 -6.69 11.46 2.42
CA ALA A 299 -6.45 10.63 3.59
C ALA A 299 -5.12 10.94 4.26
N HIS A 300 -4.02 11.05 3.50
CA HIS A 300 -2.71 11.41 4.03
C HIS A 300 -2.75 12.80 4.70
N ARG A 301 -3.37 13.77 4.04
CA ARG A 301 -3.57 15.12 4.58
C ARG A 301 -4.34 15.08 5.89
N ALA A 302 -5.43 14.32 5.96
CA ALA A 302 -6.25 14.21 7.18
C ALA A 302 -5.44 13.63 8.35
N VAL A 303 -4.66 12.58 8.10
CA VAL A 303 -3.79 11.97 9.13
C VAL A 303 -2.69 12.93 9.58
N CYS A 304 -2.03 13.62 8.65
CA CYS A 304 -1.06 14.66 9.03
C CYS A 304 -1.73 15.79 9.80
N GLY A 305 -2.89 16.28 9.37
CA GLY A 305 -3.63 17.33 10.06
C GLY A 305 -4.02 16.93 11.49
N HIS A 306 -4.42 15.67 11.70
CA HIS A 306 -4.70 15.11 13.03
C HIS A 306 -3.48 15.14 13.96
N PHE A 307 -2.27 14.89 13.45
CA PHE A 307 -1.06 14.77 14.28
C PHE A 307 -0.14 15.99 14.33
N VAL A 308 -0.14 16.87 13.33
CA VAL A 308 0.74 18.06 13.32
C VAL A 308 -0.04 19.37 13.24
N GLY A 309 -1.38 19.31 13.15
CA GLY A 309 -2.20 20.47 12.83
C GLY A 309 -2.01 20.95 11.39
N THR A 310 -2.72 22.00 11.01
CA THR A 310 -2.64 22.58 9.65
C THR A 310 -1.42 23.48 9.42
N GLU A 311 -0.78 23.92 10.50
CA GLU A 311 0.23 25.00 10.49
C GLU A 311 1.66 24.53 10.79
N GLN A 312 1.88 23.35 11.40
CA GLN A 312 3.24 22.89 11.70
C GLN A 312 3.93 22.26 10.47
N SER A 313 5.22 22.54 10.34
CA SER A 313 6.08 21.94 9.32
C SER A 313 6.17 20.42 9.50
N SER A 314 6.22 19.69 8.39
CA SER A 314 6.64 18.27 8.40
C SER A 314 7.98 18.12 9.13
N VAL A 315 8.25 16.94 9.70
CA VAL A 315 9.52 16.60 10.39
C VAL A 315 10.75 17.01 9.55
N LEU A 316 10.65 16.97 8.22
CA LEU A 316 11.69 17.41 7.28
C LEU A 316 11.86 18.94 7.10
N MET A 317 10.80 19.71 7.28
CA MET A 317 10.72 21.08 6.75
C MET A 317 10.96 22.17 7.79
N ALA A 318 10.99 21.84 9.09
CA ALA A 318 11.26 22.81 10.16
C ALA A 318 12.55 23.62 9.92
N ALA A 319 13.52 23.05 9.19
CA ALA A 319 14.81 23.68 8.89
C ALA A 319 14.98 24.21 7.45
N ARG A 320 14.08 23.91 6.50
CA ARG A 320 14.34 24.13 5.05
C ARG A 320 13.23 24.80 4.23
N SER A 321 12.00 24.94 4.76
CA SER A 321 10.93 25.68 4.08
C SER A 321 9.80 26.01 5.06
N PRO A 322 9.19 27.21 5.01
CA PRO A 322 8.06 27.57 5.88
C PRO A 322 6.75 26.85 5.52
N ARG A 323 6.75 25.92 4.54
CA ARG A 323 5.55 25.20 4.11
C ARG A 323 5.17 24.10 5.10
N SER A 324 3.91 24.10 5.55
CA SER A 324 3.35 23.04 6.40
C SER A 324 3.34 21.69 5.67
N ALA A 325 3.32 20.58 6.42
CA ALA A 325 3.19 19.23 5.85
C ALA A 325 1.99 19.13 4.90
N VAL A 326 0.88 19.74 5.32
CA VAL A 326 -0.38 19.81 4.60
C VAL A 326 -0.25 20.54 3.25
N SER A 327 0.38 21.71 3.22
CA SER A 327 0.59 22.47 1.96
C SER A 327 1.50 21.74 0.96
N THR A 328 2.46 20.96 1.47
CA THR A 328 3.34 20.12 0.65
C THR A 328 2.56 18.98 0.00
N LEU A 329 1.64 18.36 0.75
CA LEU A 329 0.77 17.31 0.23
C LEU A 329 -0.20 17.84 -0.84
N ASP A 330 -0.75 19.04 -0.68
CA ASP A 330 -1.60 19.67 -1.71
C ASP A 330 -0.82 19.90 -3.01
N HIS A 331 0.42 20.39 -2.90
CA HIS A 331 1.29 20.57 -4.05
C HIS A 331 1.56 19.23 -4.74
N PHE A 332 1.90 18.18 -3.98
CA PHE A 332 2.12 16.85 -4.55
C PHE A 332 0.86 16.24 -5.16
N LYS A 333 -0.32 16.44 -4.55
CA LYS A 333 -1.60 16.03 -5.13
C LYS A 333 -1.77 16.66 -6.51
N LYS A 334 -1.61 17.98 -6.62
CA LYS A 334 -1.73 18.69 -7.90
C LYS A 334 -0.73 18.19 -8.95
N VAL A 335 0.56 18.16 -8.61
CA VAL A 335 1.64 17.78 -9.54
C VAL A 335 1.46 16.34 -10.02
N ARG A 336 1.18 15.41 -9.09
CA ARG A 336 1.15 13.98 -9.41
C ARG A 336 -0.17 13.54 -10.03
N SER A 337 -1.30 14.17 -9.69
CA SER A 337 -2.54 13.97 -10.45
C SER A 337 -2.38 14.42 -11.91
N GLY A 338 -1.57 15.45 -12.18
CA GLY A 338 -1.22 15.86 -13.54
C GLY A 338 -0.44 14.83 -14.36
N LEU A 339 0.15 13.79 -13.73
CA LEU A 339 0.81 12.69 -14.45
C LEU A 339 -0.19 11.71 -15.07
N VAL A 340 -1.42 11.68 -14.55
CA VAL A 340 -2.45 10.71 -14.90
C VAL A 340 -3.57 11.36 -15.73
N ARG A 341 -3.75 12.69 -15.66
CA ARG A 341 -4.75 13.42 -16.46
C ARG A 341 -4.35 13.53 -17.93
N SER A 342 -5.32 13.52 -18.84
CA SER A 342 -5.12 13.84 -20.26
C SER A 342 -4.63 15.28 -20.44
N ARG A 343 -3.88 15.53 -21.52
CA ARG A 343 -3.44 16.87 -21.94
C ARG A 343 -4.60 17.78 -22.42
N GLU A 344 -5.77 17.23 -22.74
CA GLU A 344 -6.88 18.02 -23.31
C GLU A 344 -7.64 18.89 -22.30
N HIS A 345 -7.32 18.83 -21.01
CA HIS A 345 -7.95 19.68 -19.97
C HIS A 345 -7.14 20.90 -19.54
N ASP A 346 -5.97 21.15 -20.15
CA ASP A 346 -5.15 22.35 -19.85
C ASP A 346 -5.40 23.53 -20.83
N THR A 347 -6.38 23.45 -21.74
CA THR A 347 -6.64 24.52 -22.72
C THR A 347 -7.73 25.55 -22.35
N ASP A 348 -8.39 25.43 -21.19
CA ASP A 348 -9.47 26.36 -20.79
C ASP A 348 -9.00 27.56 -19.93
N GLY A 349 -7.76 28.02 -20.13
CA GLY A 349 -7.16 29.10 -19.31
C GLY A 349 -6.46 30.22 -20.05
N ALA A 350 -6.50 30.25 -21.39
CA ALA A 350 -5.89 31.33 -22.17
C ALA A 350 -6.84 31.76 -23.29
N THR A 351 -7.75 32.67 -22.95
CA THR A 351 -8.47 33.49 -23.94
C THR A 351 -7.66 34.79 -24.13
N PRO A 352 -7.56 35.30 -25.37
CA PRO A 352 -6.48 36.19 -25.82
C PRO A 352 -6.43 37.58 -25.21
#